data_AF-A0A1E3GKF3-F1
#
_entry.id   AF-A0A1E3GKF3-F1
#
_cell.length_a   1.000
_cell.length_b   1.000
_cell.length_c   1.000
_cell.angle_alpha   90.00
_cell.angle_beta   90.00
_cell.angle_gamma   90.00
#
_symmetry.space_group_name_H-M   'P 1'
#
loop_
_entity.id
_entity.type
_entity.pdbx_description
1 polymer ?
#
loop_
_entity_poly.entity_id
_entity_poly.type
_entity_poly.pdbx_seq_one_letter_code
_entity_poly.pdbx_strand_id
1 'polypeptide(L)'
;MKNDLESERDIANRAAKILHERFIEVACSKTVLYVENDALIRKSPNSKPVFIKKLSGRNPELNKKFARAEKYKIKKCKIEV
;
A
#
# COMPACT_ATOMS: atom_id res chain seq x y z
N MET A 1 -17.11 30.79 -11.76
CA MET A 1 -16.22 30.05 -10.85
C MET A 1 -16.38 28.58 -11.18
N LYS A 2 -15.36 27.92 -11.76
CA LYS A 2 -15.38 26.46 -11.88
C LYS A 2 -15.22 25.92 -10.45
N ASN A 3 -16.07 24.97 -10.06
CA ASN A 3 -16.05 24.40 -8.72
C ASN A 3 -14.75 23.60 -8.56
N ASP A 4 -13.74 24.21 -7.93
CA ASP A 4 -12.39 23.63 -7.79
C ASP A 4 -12.41 22.24 -7.12
N LEU A 5 -13.36 21.99 -6.21
CA LEU A 5 -13.57 20.68 -5.56
C LEU A 5 -14.08 19.57 -6.49
N GLU A 6 -14.87 19.95 -7.51
CA GLU A 6 -15.39 19.01 -8.50
C GLU A 6 -14.25 18.56 -9.44
N SER A 7 -13.31 19.46 -9.70
CA SER A 7 -12.07 19.18 -10.43
C SER A 7 -11.12 18.26 -9.66
N GLU A 8 -10.86 18.51 -8.37
CA GLU A 8 -9.96 17.67 -7.58
C GLU A 8 -10.49 16.24 -7.42
N ARG A 9 -11.80 16.09 -7.15
CA ARG A 9 -12.45 14.78 -7.09
C ARG A 9 -12.34 14.03 -8.41
N ASP A 10 -12.57 14.71 -9.53
CA ASP A 10 -12.44 14.12 -10.85
C ASP A 10 -11.00 13.71 -11.18
N ILE A 11 -10.01 14.51 -10.78
CA ILE A 11 -8.59 14.18 -10.91
C ILE A 11 -8.27 12.93 -10.09
N ALA A 12 -8.70 12.87 -8.82
CA ALA A 12 -8.49 11.71 -7.96
C ALA A 12 -9.14 10.44 -8.54
N ASN A 13 -10.37 10.54 -9.05
CA ASN A 13 -11.07 9.42 -9.69
C ASN A 13 -10.34 8.94 -10.95
N ARG A 14 -9.90 9.87 -11.82
CA ARG A 14 -9.13 9.53 -13.02
C ARG A 14 -7.79 8.88 -12.67
N ALA A 15 -7.08 9.43 -11.69
CA ALA A 15 -5.81 8.88 -11.23
C ALA A 15 -5.99 7.46 -10.66
N ALA A 16 -7.00 7.25 -9.81
CA ALA A 16 -7.32 5.94 -9.25
C ALA A 16 -7.65 4.93 -10.36
N LYS A 17 -8.45 5.33 -11.35
CA LYS A 17 -8.78 4.48 -12.51
C LYS A 17 -7.54 4.07 -13.29
N ILE A 18 -6.67 5.04 -13.62
CA ILE A 18 -5.43 4.77 -14.37
C ILE A 18 -4.51 3.83 -13.58
N LEU A 19 -4.32 4.07 -12.28
CA LEU A 19 -3.50 3.20 -11.44
C LEU A 19 -4.05 1.78 -11.36
N HIS A 20 -5.37 1.63 -11.27
CA HIS A 20 -6.03 0.34 -11.25
C HIS A 20 -5.85 -0.44 -12.56
N GLU A 21 -6.09 0.21 -13.71
CA GLU A 21 -5.92 -0.39 -15.03
C GLU A 21 -4.46 -0.82 -15.26
N ARG A 22 -3.50 0.05 -14.93
CA ARG A 22 -2.06 -0.26 -15.04
C ARG A 22 -1.63 -1.38 -14.11
N PHE A 23 -2.16 -1.42 -12.88
CA PHE A 23 -1.87 -2.52 -11.97
C PHE A 23 -2.34 -3.87 -12.55
N ILE A 24 -3.55 -3.93 -13.11
CA ILE A 24 -4.07 -5.16 -13.73
C ILE A 24 -3.18 -5.60 -14.90
N GLU A 25 -2.85 -4.67 -15.81
CA GLU A 25 -1.98 -4.94 -16.96
C GLU A 25 -0.63 -5.53 -16.54
N VAL A 26 0.01 -4.93 -15.53
CA VAL A 26 1.28 -5.42 -15.00
C VAL A 26 1.10 -6.74 -14.27
N ALA A 27 0.04 -6.92 -13.49
CA ALA A 27 -0.22 -8.16 -12.74
C ALA A 27 -0.56 -9.36 -13.65
N CYS A 28 -1.02 -9.11 -14.88
CA CYS A 28 -1.26 -10.14 -15.89
C CYS A 28 0.03 -10.57 -16.59
N SER A 29 1.02 -9.69 -16.73
CA SER A 29 2.25 -9.95 -17.48
C SER A 29 3.47 -10.23 -16.61
N LYS A 30 3.50 -9.71 -15.38
CA LYS A 30 4.63 -9.77 -14.44
C LYS A 30 4.18 -10.13 -13.04
N THR A 31 5.12 -10.59 -12.22
CA THR A 31 4.87 -10.80 -10.80
C THR A 31 4.81 -9.45 -10.08
N VAL A 32 3.74 -9.23 -9.30
CA VAL A 32 3.54 -8.02 -8.51
C VAL A 32 3.42 -8.35 -7.03
N LEU A 33 3.77 -7.37 -6.19
CA LEU A 33 3.53 -7.37 -4.75
C LEU A 33 2.50 -6.29 -4.41
N TYR A 34 1.49 -6.64 -3.63
CA TYR A 34 0.48 -5.70 -3.14
C TYR A 34 0.04 -6.06 -1.72
N VAL A 35 -0.70 -5.15 -1.09
CA VAL A 35 -1.23 -5.36 0.26
C VAL A 35 -2.74 -5.50 0.20
N GLU A 36 -3.25 -6.53 0.83
CA GLU A 36 -4.69 -6.79 0.98
C GLU A 36 -4.93 -7.21 2.43
N ASN A 37 -5.83 -6.53 3.15
CA ASN A 37 -6.18 -6.84 4.54
C ASN A 37 -4.96 -7.02 5.48
N ASP A 38 -4.02 -6.07 5.45
CA ASP A 38 -2.73 -6.14 6.17
C ASP A 38 -1.87 -7.37 5.83
N ALA A 39 -2.11 -8.06 4.72
CA ALA A 39 -1.26 -9.11 4.20
C ALA A 39 -0.49 -8.63 2.97
N LEU A 40 0.81 -8.83 2.97
CA LEU A 40 1.64 -8.72 1.77
C LEU A 40 1.39 -9.96 0.90
N ILE A 41 0.90 -9.72 -0.31
CA ILE A 41 0.54 -10.74 -1.28
C ILE A 41 1.46 -10.62 -2.50
N ARG A 42 1.93 -11.77 -2.99
CA ARG A 42 2.64 -11.89 -4.28
C ARG A 42 1.71 -12.54 -5.29
N LYS A 43 1.45 -11.88 -6.41
CA LYS A 43 0.68 -12.46 -7.52
C LYS A 43 1.60 -12.63 -8.72
N SER A 44 1.76 -13.87 -9.17
CA SER A 44 2.40 -14.19 -10.45
C SER A 44 1.35 -14.24 -11.58
N PRO A 45 1.78 -14.03 -12.84
CA PRO A 45 0.92 -14.22 -14.01
C PRO A 45 0.22 -15.58 -13.99
N ASN A 46 -1.07 -15.60 -14.32
CA ASN A 46 -1.91 -16.81 -14.40
C ASN A 46 -1.91 -17.71 -13.15
N SER A 47 -1.44 -17.20 -12.02
CA SER A 47 -1.29 -17.94 -10.77
C SER A 47 -2.17 -17.34 -9.69
N LYS A 48 -2.61 -18.18 -8.75
CA LYS A 48 -3.31 -17.68 -7.57
C LYS A 48 -2.37 -16.79 -6.74
N PRO A 49 -2.89 -15.70 -6.14
CA PRO A 49 -2.10 -14.88 -5.24
C PRO A 49 -1.57 -15.70 -4.05
N VAL A 50 -0.31 -15.47 -3.69
CA VAL A 50 0.39 -16.17 -2.62
C VAL A 50 0.59 -15.21 -1.46
N PHE A 51 0.11 -15.60 -0.28
CA PHE A 51 0.40 -14.90 0.96
C PHE A 51 1.90 -14.98 1.27
N ILE A 52 2.55 -13.83 1.46
CA ILE A 52 3.96 -13.76 1.82
C ILE A 52 4.12 -13.50 3.32
N LYS A 53 3.45 -12.47 3.84
CA LYS A 53 3.63 -12.04 5.22
C LYS A 53 2.46 -11.21 5.72
N LYS A 54 2.09 -11.39 7.00
CA LYS A 54 1.18 -10.49 7.71
C LYS A 54 1.94 -9.25 8.17
N LEU A 55 1.44 -8.09 7.78
CA LEU A 55 1.93 -6.77 8.17
C LEU A 55 1.24 -6.36 9.48
N SER A 56 1.67 -6.95 10.60
CA SER A 56 1.22 -6.55 11.93
C SER A 56 1.75 -5.16 12.32
N GLY A 57 1.03 -4.45 13.20
CA GLY A 57 1.45 -3.15 13.73
C GLY A 57 1.00 -1.93 12.91
N ARG A 58 0.25 -2.11 11.82
CA ARG A 58 -0.35 -1.00 11.04
C ARG A 58 -1.77 -0.65 11.49
N ASN A 59 -2.48 -1.59 12.10
CA ASN A 59 -3.76 -1.33 12.74
C ASN A 59 -3.53 -0.59 14.08
N PRO A 60 -3.98 0.68 14.21
CA PRO A 60 -3.82 1.46 15.43
C PRO A 60 -4.42 0.76 16.66
N GLU A 61 -5.55 0.06 16.49
CA GLU A 61 -6.24 -0.65 17.57
C GLU A 61 -5.44 -1.83 18.11
N LEU A 62 -4.72 -2.56 17.25
CA LEU A 62 -3.82 -3.64 17.66
C LEU A 62 -2.47 -3.12 18.16
N ASN A 63 -2.06 -1.93 17.72
CA ASN A 63 -0.81 -1.29 18.12
C ASN A 63 -0.87 -0.64 19.51
N LYS A 64 -2.07 -0.42 20.08
CA LYS A 64 -2.27 0.04 21.46
C LYS A 64 -1.54 -0.83 22.49
N LYS A 65 -1.35 -2.14 22.23
CA LYS A 65 -0.59 -3.05 23.10
C LYS A 65 0.92 -2.77 23.08
N PHE A 66 1.46 -2.26 21.97
CA PHE A 66 2.86 -1.87 21.83
C PHE A 66 3.12 -0.42 22.27
N ALA A 67 2.09 0.43 22.29
CA ALA A 67 2.15 1.84 22.70
C ALA A 67 2.52 2.07 24.18
N ARG A 68 2.65 1.02 25.01
CA ARG A 68 3.16 1.14 26.39
C ARG A 68 4.68 1.33 26.48
N ALA A 69 5.42 1.23 25.37
CA ALA A 69 6.83 1.60 25.35
C ALA A 69 6.96 3.09 24.99
N GLU A 70 6.95 3.96 26.01
CA GLU A 70 6.90 5.43 25.89
C GLU A 70 8.07 6.08 25.11
N LYS A 71 9.08 5.34 24.66
CA LYS A 71 10.24 5.90 23.93
C LYS A 71 10.74 4.95 22.85
N TYR A 72 10.55 5.31 21.58
CA TYR A 72 11.22 4.66 20.46
C TYR A 72 12.44 5.50 20.05
N LYS A 73 13.63 4.92 20.15
CA LYS A 73 14.87 5.54 19.66
C LYS A 73 15.01 5.26 18.16
N ILE A 74 14.63 6.22 17.32
CA ILE A 74 14.96 6.18 15.89
C ILE A 74 16.44 6.52 15.76
N LYS A 75 17.27 5.53 15.41
CA LYS A 75 18.67 5.79 15.03
C LYS A 75 18.70 6.18 13.55
N LYS A 76 19.30 7.34 13.25
CA LYS A 76 19.60 7.73 11.86
C LYS A 76 20.59 6.73 11.27
N CYS A 77 20.16 5.90 10.34
CA CYS A 77 21.07 5.11 9.51
C CYS A 77 21.71 6.07 8.49
N LYS A 78 23.04 6.12 8.45
CA LYS A 78 23.74 6.71 7.31
C LYS A 78 23.55 5.74 6.16
N ILE A 79 22.85 6.17 5.13
CA ILE A 79 22.82 5.47 3.85
C ILE A 79 24.02 6.01 3.09
N GLU A 80 25.02 5.17 2.88
CA GLU A 80 26.09 5.47 1.93
C GLU A 80 25.48 5.33 0.53
N VAL A 81 25.54 6.42 -0.25
CA VAL A 81 25.13 6.50 -1.65
C VAL A 81 26.38 6.37 -2.51
#